data_AF-A0A4Q3T7I0-F1
#
_entry.id   AF-A0A4Q3T7I0-F1
#
_cell.length_a   1.000
_cell.length_b   1.000
_cell.length_c   1.000
_cell.angle_alpha   90.00
_cell.angle_beta   90.00
_cell.angle_gamma   90.00
#
_symmetry.space_group_name_H-M   'P 1'
#
loop_
_entity.id
_entity.type
_entity.pdbx_description
1 polymer ?
#
loop_
_entity_poly.entity_id
_entity_poly.type
_entity_poly.pdbx_seq_one_letter_code
_entity_poly.pdbx_strand_id
1 'polypeptide(L)'
;YMQSAMLVEEAAKMPAKRWAFIAPNYEYGTSAVAAFKDLLKAKRPDVEFVGEQWPALNKLDAGTTLQAIMQSKPDAIFNVTFGADLAKLVREGNQRGIFPRIPVVSLLSGEPEYLDVLKDETPKNWIVTGYPWDQIDSREHASFAANYYRRFKEYPKVGSVVGYATMQAIFAGIQKANSTDNEKLVTAMRGLKFNTPFGPAEFRAIDHQATMGAYVGKLDVRGNKGTMVQWRYADGKAYLPSDAYVRARRPAEAMK
;
A
#
# COMPACT_ATOMS: atom_id res chain seq x y z
N TYR A 1 -2.70 -8.63 0.30
CA TYR A 1 -2.25 -9.20 1.60
C TYR A 1 -1.20 -8.32 2.29
N MET A 2 0.04 -8.19 1.76
CA MET A 2 1.17 -7.57 2.47
C MET A 2 0.87 -6.20 3.08
N GLN A 3 0.43 -5.24 2.27
CA GLN A 3 0.12 -3.90 2.78
C GLN A 3 -1.12 -3.89 3.70
N SER A 4 -2.11 -4.75 3.47
CA SER A 4 -3.23 -4.92 4.43
C SER A 4 -2.72 -5.42 5.78
N ALA A 5 -1.76 -6.35 5.81
CA ALA A 5 -1.16 -6.85 7.05
C ALA A 5 -0.40 -5.75 7.81
N MET A 6 0.33 -4.90 7.08
CA MET A 6 1.00 -3.72 7.63
C MET A 6 0.00 -2.77 8.30
N LEU A 7 -1.09 -2.44 7.63
CA LEU A 7 -2.12 -1.55 8.15
C LEU A 7 -2.93 -2.18 9.29
N VAL A 8 -3.18 -3.49 9.24
CA VAL A 8 -3.86 -4.22 10.31
C VAL A 8 -3.06 -4.22 11.61
N GLU A 9 -1.72 -4.22 11.54
CA GLU A 9 -0.89 -4.08 12.73
C GLU A 9 -1.19 -2.79 13.49
N GLU A 10 -1.38 -1.67 12.77
CA GLU A 10 -1.76 -0.40 13.39
C GLU A 10 -3.25 -0.34 13.75
N ALA A 11 -4.12 -0.85 12.87
CA ALA A 11 -5.57 -0.88 13.10
C ALA A 11 -5.96 -1.67 14.36
N ALA A 12 -5.27 -2.78 14.64
CA ALA A 12 -5.54 -3.61 15.81
C ALA A 12 -5.26 -2.89 17.15
N LYS A 13 -4.40 -1.86 17.13
CA LYS A 13 -4.07 -1.02 18.30
C LYS A 13 -5.13 0.05 18.56
N MET A 14 -6.03 0.30 17.60
CA MET A 14 -7.09 1.30 17.74
C MET A 14 -8.22 0.80 18.65
N PRO A 15 -8.89 1.68 19.40
CA PRO A 15 -10.08 1.31 20.20
C PRO A 15 -11.33 1.06 19.34
N ALA A 16 -11.23 1.20 18.02
CA ALA A 16 -12.34 1.01 17.08
C ALA A 16 -12.81 -0.45 17.03
N LYS A 17 -14.12 -0.66 17.18
CA LYS A 17 -14.76 -1.97 17.04
C LYS A 17 -15.55 -2.07 15.74
N ARG A 18 -16.22 -1.00 15.31
CA ARG A 18 -17.09 -0.97 14.14
C ARG A 18 -16.33 -0.42 12.93
N TRP A 19 -16.03 -1.27 11.95
CA TRP A 19 -15.27 -0.92 10.76
C TRP A 19 -16.15 -0.86 9.52
N ALA A 20 -16.03 0.23 8.76
CA ALA A 20 -16.64 0.37 7.45
C ALA A 20 -15.58 0.43 6.34
N PHE A 21 -15.95 0.08 5.11
CA PHE A 21 -15.03 -0.15 4.00
C PHE A 21 -15.43 0.65 2.77
N ILE A 22 -14.47 1.32 2.13
CA ILE A 22 -14.66 2.00 0.84
C ILE A 22 -13.56 1.54 -0.10
N ALA A 23 -13.91 0.81 -1.16
CA ALA A 23 -12.92 0.23 -2.06
C ALA A 23 -13.43 0.14 -3.50
N PRO A 24 -12.56 0.32 -4.51
CA PRO A 24 -12.96 0.17 -5.90
C PRO A 24 -13.37 -1.27 -6.20
N ASN A 25 -14.48 -1.46 -6.92
CA ASN A 25 -15.11 -2.76 -7.16
C ASN A 25 -14.42 -3.55 -8.29
N TYR A 26 -13.19 -3.99 -8.03
CA TYR A 26 -12.42 -4.93 -8.84
C TYR A 26 -11.37 -5.63 -7.96
N GLU A 27 -10.61 -6.56 -8.55
CA GLU A 27 -9.68 -7.46 -7.83
C GLU A 27 -8.82 -6.78 -6.77
N TYR A 28 -8.21 -5.64 -7.06
CA TYR A 28 -7.38 -4.93 -6.08
C TYR A 28 -8.17 -4.55 -4.81
N GLY A 29 -9.33 -3.93 -4.98
CA GLY A 29 -10.15 -3.47 -3.86
C GLY A 29 -10.76 -4.64 -3.08
N THR A 30 -11.30 -5.65 -3.79
CA THR A 30 -11.91 -6.82 -3.16
C THR A 30 -10.88 -7.63 -2.39
N SER A 31 -9.70 -7.88 -2.96
CA SER A 31 -8.59 -8.59 -2.32
C SER A 31 -8.03 -7.83 -1.12
N ALA A 32 -7.88 -6.50 -1.21
CA ALA A 32 -7.41 -5.66 -0.11
C ALA A 32 -8.35 -5.69 1.10
N VAL A 33 -9.65 -5.54 0.87
CA VAL A 33 -10.68 -5.58 1.92
C VAL A 33 -10.79 -6.98 2.52
N ALA A 34 -10.80 -8.03 1.71
CA ALA A 34 -10.84 -9.41 2.20
C ALA A 34 -9.64 -9.70 3.12
N ALA A 35 -8.42 -9.37 2.66
CA ALA A 35 -7.22 -9.54 3.47
C ALA A 35 -7.26 -8.71 4.76
N PHE A 36 -7.72 -7.46 4.70
CA PHE A 36 -7.83 -6.61 5.90
C PHE A 36 -8.82 -7.20 6.91
N LYS A 37 -9.99 -7.64 6.46
CA LYS A 37 -11.02 -8.27 7.31
C LYS A 37 -10.50 -9.53 7.99
N ASP A 38 -9.91 -10.45 7.22
CA ASP A 38 -9.41 -11.72 7.75
C ASP A 38 -8.32 -11.47 8.81
N LEU A 39 -7.37 -10.61 8.49
CA LEU A 39 -6.23 -10.30 9.35
C LEU A 39 -6.65 -9.54 10.60
N LEU A 40 -7.56 -8.57 10.47
CA LEU A 40 -8.04 -7.80 11.61
C LEU A 40 -8.87 -8.69 12.54
N LYS A 41 -9.78 -9.49 11.99
CA LYS A 41 -10.61 -10.42 12.78
C LYS A 41 -9.77 -11.43 13.55
N ALA A 42 -8.70 -11.93 12.94
CA ALA A 42 -7.76 -12.86 13.60
C ALA A 42 -7.05 -12.23 14.82
N LYS A 43 -6.77 -10.92 14.80
CA LYS A 43 -6.14 -10.20 15.92
C LYS A 43 -7.14 -9.62 16.92
N ARG A 44 -8.32 -9.26 16.44
CA ARG A 44 -9.38 -8.58 17.18
C ARG A 44 -10.73 -9.23 16.86
N PRO A 45 -11.06 -10.38 17.48
CA PRO A 45 -12.32 -11.08 17.23
C PRO A 45 -13.57 -10.23 17.56
N ASP A 46 -13.40 -9.21 18.41
CA ASP A 46 -14.44 -8.29 18.90
C ASP A 46 -14.88 -7.22 17.88
N VAL A 47 -14.18 -7.06 16.76
CA VAL A 47 -14.57 -6.06 15.75
C VAL A 47 -15.81 -6.50 14.96
N GLU A 48 -16.57 -5.56 14.43
CA GLU A 48 -17.71 -5.76 13.55
C GLU A 48 -17.46 -5.03 12.23
N PHE A 49 -17.91 -5.62 11.12
CA PHE A 49 -17.86 -5.00 9.79
C PHE A 49 -19.25 -4.49 9.46
N VAL A 50 -19.43 -3.17 9.48
CA VAL A 50 -20.76 -2.55 9.62
C VAL A 50 -21.29 -1.91 8.34
N GLY A 51 -20.43 -1.68 7.35
CA GLY A 51 -20.83 -1.11 6.08
C GLY A 51 -19.73 -1.21 5.03
N GLU A 52 -20.12 -1.41 3.78
CA GLU A 52 -19.18 -1.54 2.66
C GLU A 52 -19.73 -0.76 1.47
N GLN A 53 -18.85 -0.04 0.79
CA GLN A 53 -19.15 0.65 -0.45
C GLN A 53 -18.14 0.26 -1.52
N TRP A 54 -18.69 -0.10 -2.67
CA TRP A 54 -17.98 -0.69 -3.80
C TRP A 54 -18.18 0.13 -5.07
N PRO A 55 -17.72 1.40 -5.12
CA PRO A 55 -17.77 2.19 -6.34
C PRO A 55 -16.97 1.50 -7.46
N ALA A 56 -17.46 1.57 -8.69
CA ALA A 56 -16.62 1.22 -9.85
C ALA A 56 -15.42 2.18 -9.92
N LEU A 57 -14.27 1.68 -10.37
CA LEU A 57 -13.04 2.48 -10.47
C LEU A 57 -13.27 3.75 -11.31
N ASN A 58 -12.84 4.90 -10.81
CA ASN A 58 -13.01 6.24 -11.37
C ASN A 58 -14.47 6.73 -11.44
N LYS A 59 -15.41 6.04 -10.78
CA LYS A 59 -16.84 6.35 -10.79
C LYS A 59 -17.39 6.60 -9.37
N LEU A 60 -16.53 6.97 -8.42
CA LEU A 60 -16.99 7.31 -7.07
C LEU A 60 -17.95 8.51 -7.09
N ASP A 61 -19.15 8.29 -6.58
CA ASP A 61 -20.02 9.33 -6.02
C ASP A 61 -19.73 9.42 -4.52
N ALA A 62 -18.89 10.40 -4.14
CA ALA A 62 -18.42 10.52 -2.77
C ALA A 62 -19.54 10.85 -1.79
N GLY A 63 -20.55 11.60 -2.24
CA GLY A 63 -21.61 12.09 -1.38
C GLY A 63 -22.54 10.98 -0.91
N THR A 64 -23.01 10.14 -1.85
CA THR A 64 -23.85 8.99 -1.53
C THR A 64 -23.07 7.90 -0.81
N THR A 65 -21.82 7.65 -1.23
CA THR A 65 -20.91 6.70 -0.57
C THR A 65 -20.70 7.05 0.91
N LEU A 66 -20.34 8.30 1.23
CA LEU A 66 -20.11 8.72 2.60
C LEU A 66 -21.39 8.73 3.44
N GLN A 67 -22.54 9.06 2.83
CA GLN A 67 -23.82 8.98 3.52
C GLN A 67 -24.12 7.54 3.96
N ALA A 68 -23.98 6.56 3.06
CA ALA A 68 -24.21 5.15 3.37
C ALA A 68 -23.22 4.63 4.44
N ILE A 69 -21.94 5.01 4.34
CA ILE A 69 -20.92 4.65 5.33
C ILE A 69 -21.28 5.22 6.70
N MET A 70 -21.64 6.50 6.79
CA MET A 70 -21.96 7.12 8.08
C MET A 70 -23.27 6.60 8.69
N GLN A 71 -24.24 6.16 7.88
CA GLN A 71 -25.46 5.53 8.38
C GLN A 71 -25.19 4.21 9.12
N SER A 72 -24.10 3.52 8.78
CA SER A 72 -23.65 2.31 9.50
C SER A 72 -23.00 2.58 10.87
N LYS A 73 -22.79 3.86 11.22
CA LYS A 73 -22.16 4.31 12.47
C LYS A 73 -20.81 3.61 12.74
N PRO A 74 -19.81 3.78 11.87
CA PRO A 74 -18.49 3.20 12.07
C PRO A 74 -17.67 3.97 13.11
N ASP A 75 -16.81 3.24 13.83
CA ASP A 75 -15.75 3.82 14.67
C ASP A 75 -14.50 4.15 13.85
N ALA A 76 -14.27 3.42 12.75
CA ALA A 76 -13.16 3.64 11.83
C ALA A 76 -13.50 3.19 10.40
N ILE A 77 -12.80 3.76 9.42
CA ILE A 77 -12.95 3.44 8.01
C ILE A 77 -11.66 2.81 7.48
N PHE A 78 -11.78 1.73 6.72
CA PHE A 78 -10.72 1.23 5.84
C PHE A 78 -10.97 1.72 4.41
N ASN A 79 -10.09 2.59 3.91
CA ASN A 79 -10.15 3.12 2.56
C ASN A 79 -9.13 2.43 1.64
N VAL A 80 -9.59 2.09 0.43
CA VAL A 80 -8.77 1.50 -0.63
C VAL A 80 -8.89 2.30 -1.95
N THR A 81 -9.65 3.40 -1.94
CA THR A 81 -9.68 4.32 -3.09
C THR A 81 -8.31 4.99 -3.26
N PHE A 82 -7.93 5.22 -4.51
CA PHE A 82 -6.67 5.87 -4.90
C PHE A 82 -6.93 6.82 -6.08
N GLY A 83 -5.92 7.59 -6.48
CA GLY A 83 -6.02 8.48 -7.63
C GLY A 83 -7.19 9.47 -7.54
N ALA A 84 -7.97 9.58 -8.63
CA ALA A 84 -9.08 10.55 -8.71
C ALA A 84 -10.20 10.27 -7.69
N ASP A 85 -10.49 9.00 -7.39
CA ASP A 85 -11.52 8.65 -6.42
C ASP A 85 -11.09 9.02 -5.00
N LEU A 86 -9.81 8.85 -4.65
CA LEU A 86 -9.28 9.33 -3.36
C LEU A 86 -9.43 10.84 -3.21
N ALA A 87 -9.08 11.62 -4.24
CA ALA A 87 -9.22 13.07 -4.21
C ALA A 87 -10.69 13.51 -4.00
N LYS A 88 -11.63 12.87 -4.70
CA LYS A 88 -13.07 13.11 -4.51
C LYS A 88 -13.53 12.74 -3.10
N LEU A 89 -13.12 11.58 -2.61
CA LEU A 89 -13.47 11.09 -1.28
C LEU A 89 -13.00 12.07 -0.19
N VAL A 90 -11.71 12.43 -0.21
CA VAL A 90 -11.09 13.34 0.75
C VAL A 90 -11.80 14.70 0.78
N ARG A 91 -12.04 15.29 -0.39
CA ARG A 91 -12.72 16.59 -0.51
C ARG A 91 -14.10 16.57 0.11
N GLU A 92 -14.92 15.60 -0.27
CA GLU A 92 -16.28 15.47 0.22
C GLU A 92 -16.30 15.20 1.73
N GLY A 93 -15.45 14.29 2.22
CA GLY A 93 -15.39 13.94 3.62
C GLY A 93 -14.82 15.06 4.49
N ASN A 94 -13.88 15.86 4.00
CA ASN A 94 -13.40 17.06 4.68
C ASN A 94 -14.50 18.13 4.73
N GLN A 95 -15.18 18.40 3.62
CA GLN A 95 -16.26 19.39 3.53
C GLN A 95 -17.42 19.04 4.49
N ARG A 96 -17.72 17.75 4.67
CA ARG A 96 -18.72 17.25 5.63
C ARG A 96 -18.19 17.12 7.06
N GLY A 97 -16.90 17.39 7.29
CA GLY A 97 -16.24 17.23 8.57
C GLY A 97 -16.23 15.78 9.08
N ILE A 98 -16.23 14.78 8.19
CA ILE A 98 -16.20 13.35 8.55
C ILE A 98 -14.79 12.95 8.99
N PHE A 99 -13.78 13.19 8.15
CA PHE A 99 -12.41 12.73 8.39
C PHE A 99 -11.65 13.40 9.54
N PRO A 100 -12.03 14.62 9.99
CA PRO A 100 -11.55 15.14 11.27
C PRO A 100 -12.07 14.36 12.50
N ARG A 101 -13.16 13.59 12.37
CA ARG A 101 -13.85 12.91 13.49
C ARG A 101 -13.75 11.39 13.44
N ILE A 102 -13.69 10.80 12.25
CA ILE A 102 -13.64 9.35 12.05
C ILE A 102 -12.23 8.96 11.62
N PRO A 103 -11.50 8.19 12.46
CA PRO A 103 -10.20 7.63 12.07
C PRO A 103 -10.28 6.82 10.77
N VAL A 104 -9.27 6.98 9.93
CA VAL A 104 -9.16 6.25 8.66
C VAL A 104 -7.83 5.53 8.58
N VAL A 105 -7.90 4.28 8.15
CA VAL A 105 -6.76 3.47 7.74
C VAL A 105 -6.84 3.33 6.22
N SER A 106 -5.80 3.69 5.48
CA SER A 106 -5.90 3.82 4.03
C SER A 106 -4.70 3.24 3.29
N LEU A 107 -4.97 2.39 2.30
CA LEU A 107 -3.92 1.90 1.41
C LEU A 107 -3.45 3.01 0.47
N LEU A 108 -2.13 3.09 0.28
CA LEU A 108 -1.42 3.91 -0.70
C LEU A 108 -1.54 5.43 -0.49
N SER A 109 -2.44 5.94 0.36
CA SER A 109 -2.71 7.39 0.44
C SER A 109 -1.52 8.23 0.91
N GLY A 110 -0.44 7.61 1.42
CA GLY A 110 0.83 8.29 1.70
C GLY A 110 1.80 8.34 0.51
N GLU A 111 1.38 7.90 -0.68
CA GLU A 111 2.19 7.96 -1.89
C GLU A 111 2.17 9.40 -2.47
N PRO A 112 3.35 9.94 -2.88
CA PRO A 112 3.46 11.30 -3.43
C PRO A 112 2.57 11.58 -4.64
N GLU A 113 2.31 10.55 -5.45
CA GLU A 113 1.37 10.57 -6.58
C GLU A 113 0.00 11.11 -6.20
N TYR A 114 -0.44 10.83 -4.98
CA TYR A 114 -1.75 11.21 -4.47
C TYR A 114 -1.68 12.43 -3.54
N LEU A 115 -0.66 12.49 -2.68
CA LEU A 115 -0.46 13.63 -1.76
C LEU A 115 -0.26 14.96 -2.50
N ASP A 116 0.44 14.95 -3.64
CA ASP A 116 0.62 16.14 -4.48
C ASP A 116 -0.70 16.72 -4.99
N VAL A 117 -1.67 15.86 -5.28
CA VAL A 117 -3.00 16.26 -5.78
C VAL A 117 -3.83 16.85 -4.65
N LEU A 118 -3.69 16.29 -3.45
CA LEU A 118 -4.43 16.73 -2.25
C LEU A 118 -3.87 18.01 -1.64
N LYS A 119 -2.56 18.26 -1.72
CA LYS A 119 -1.93 19.48 -1.15
C LYS A 119 -2.33 19.70 0.32
N ASP A 120 -2.85 20.86 0.66
CA ASP A 120 -3.36 21.27 1.96
C ASP A 120 -4.71 20.62 2.33
N GLU A 121 -5.40 20.00 1.36
CA GLU A 121 -6.61 19.20 1.58
C GLU A 121 -6.29 17.80 2.15
N THR A 122 -5.01 17.44 2.30
CA THR A 122 -4.58 16.14 2.85
C THR A 122 -5.15 15.92 4.25
N PRO A 123 -5.90 14.82 4.50
CA PRO A 123 -6.50 14.58 5.79
C PRO A 123 -5.43 14.17 6.80
N LYS A 124 -5.36 14.86 7.94
CA LYS A 124 -4.39 14.58 8.99
C LYS A 124 -4.73 13.29 9.73
N ASN A 125 -3.70 12.64 10.29
CA ASN A 125 -3.79 11.46 11.16
C ASN A 125 -4.32 10.17 10.54
N TRP A 126 -4.62 10.14 9.24
CA TRP A 126 -4.89 8.87 8.54
C TRP A 126 -3.68 7.96 8.65
N ILE A 127 -3.89 6.70 9.04
CA ILE A 127 -2.83 5.68 9.06
C ILE A 127 -2.73 5.09 7.66
N VAL A 128 -1.56 5.17 7.04
CA VAL A 128 -1.42 4.85 5.60
C VAL A 128 -0.18 4.05 5.30
N THR A 129 -0.23 3.32 4.19
CA THR A 129 0.97 2.97 3.45
C THR A 129 1.34 4.08 2.48
N GLY A 130 2.63 4.28 2.25
CA GLY A 130 3.10 5.35 1.37
C GLY A 130 4.61 5.37 1.15
N TYR A 131 5.10 6.55 0.78
CA TYR A 131 6.50 6.78 0.42
C TYR A 131 6.97 8.20 0.82
N PRO A 132 7.58 8.36 2.01
CA PRO A 132 8.11 9.64 2.52
C PRO A 132 9.45 10.00 1.86
N TRP A 133 9.44 10.17 0.54
CA TRP A 133 10.64 10.28 -0.30
C TRP A 133 11.65 11.34 0.14
N ASP A 134 11.18 12.44 0.74
CA ASP A 134 12.00 13.58 1.16
C ASP A 134 12.63 13.39 2.56
N GLN A 135 12.32 12.30 3.24
CA GLN A 135 12.72 12.05 4.64
C GLN A 135 13.57 10.79 4.80
N ILE A 136 13.77 10.00 3.75
CA ILE A 136 14.59 8.79 3.79
C ILE A 136 16.06 9.18 3.65
N ASP A 137 16.89 8.74 4.59
CA ASP A 137 18.31 9.11 4.71
C ASP A 137 19.28 8.00 4.30
N SER A 138 18.78 6.80 3.96
CA SER A 138 19.61 5.69 3.48
C SER A 138 20.42 6.06 2.23
N ARG A 139 21.63 5.53 2.13
CA ARG A 139 22.56 5.82 1.03
C ARG A 139 22.00 5.39 -0.32
N GLU A 140 21.37 4.23 -0.37
CA GLU A 140 20.77 3.64 -1.56
C GLU A 140 19.67 4.54 -2.12
N HIS A 141 18.79 5.00 -1.23
CA HIS A 141 17.69 5.91 -1.59
C HIS A 141 18.20 7.28 -2.04
N ALA A 142 19.11 7.89 -1.27
CA ALA A 142 19.67 9.20 -1.58
C ALA A 142 20.36 9.21 -2.97
N SER A 143 21.10 8.14 -3.29
CA SER A 143 21.71 7.97 -4.60
C SER A 143 20.66 7.86 -5.72
N PHE A 144 19.63 7.04 -5.52
CA PHE A 144 18.53 6.91 -6.46
C PHE A 144 17.82 8.24 -6.70
N ALA A 145 17.42 8.95 -5.64
CA ALA A 145 16.70 10.22 -5.73
C ALA A 145 17.53 11.31 -6.43
N ALA A 146 18.82 11.42 -6.11
CA ALA A 146 19.71 12.38 -6.75
C ALA A 146 19.90 12.10 -8.26
N ASN A 147 20.06 10.84 -8.65
CA ASN A 147 20.20 10.46 -10.06
C ASN A 147 18.88 10.63 -10.82
N TYR A 148 17.75 10.30 -10.20
CA TYR A 148 16.42 10.52 -10.76
C TYR A 148 16.19 12.02 -11.02
N TYR A 149 16.44 12.88 -10.03
CA TYR A 149 16.31 14.32 -10.18
C TYR A 149 17.25 14.87 -11.27
N ARG A 150 18.51 14.42 -11.32
CA ARG A 150 19.46 14.85 -12.36
C ARG A 150 18.92 14.58 -13.77
N ARG A 151 18.29 13.42 -13.97
CA ARG A 151 17.80 12.94 -15.27
C ARG A 151 16.44 13.53 -15.68
N PHE A 152 15.51 13.64 -14.74
CA PHE A 152 14.11 13.96 -15.02
C PHE A 152 13.70 15.36 -14.55
N LYS A 153 14.53 16.04 -13.75
CA LYS A 153 14.24 17.36 -13.14
C LYS A 153 13.00 17.37 -12.24
N GLU A 154 12.62 16.20 -11.76
CA GLU A 154 11.53 15.97 -10.82
C GLU A 154 12.01 15.00 -9.74
N TYR A 155 11.39 15.05 -8.56
CA TYR A 155 11.69 14.09 -7.49
C TYR A 155 11.00 12.74 -7.77
N PRO A 156 11.52 11.61 -7.25
CA PRO A 156 10.92 10.31 -7.51
C PRO A 156 9.60 10.13 -6.76
N LYS A 157 8.64 9.49 -7.42
CA LYS A 157 7.40 9.00 -6.80
C LYS A 157 7.47 7.49 -6.58
N VAL A 158 6.47 6.83 -5.96
CA VAL A 158 6.58 5.39 -5.68
C VAL A 158 6.69 4.58 -6.97
N GLY A 159 6.00 4.99 -8.04
CA GLY A 159 6.10 4.38 -9.37
C GLY A 159 7.53 4.42 -9.93
N SER A 160 8.28 5.49 -9.66
CA SER A 160 9.69 5.61 -10.02
C SER A 160 10.55 4.55 -9.32
N VAL A 161 10.29 4.31 -8.03
CA VAL A 161 10.98 3.29 -7.23
C VAL A 161 10.66 1.89 -7.76
N VAL A 162 9.36 1.61 -7.99
CA VAL A 162 8.89 0.31 -8.50
C VAL A 162 9.50 0.01 -9.86
N GLY A 163 9.52 0.98 -10.78
CA GLY A 163 10.14 0.82 -12.10
C GLY A 163 11.64 0.52 -12.01
N TYR A 164 12.37 1.25 -11.18
CA TYR A 164 13.80 1.02 -10.97
C TYR A 164 14.08 -0.36 -10.37
N ALA A 165 13.36 -0.73 -9.30
CA ALA A 165 13.51 -2.02 -8.63
C ALA A 165 13.19 -3.20 -9.57
N THR A 166 12.16 -3.04 -10.41
CA THR A 166 11.79 -4.04 -11.43
C THR A 166 12.95 -4.28 -12.40
N MET A 167 13.55 -3.21 -12.92
CA MET A 167 14.71 -3.34 -13.83
C MET A 167 15.93 -3.94 -13.13
N GLN A 168 16.20 -3.57 -11.87
CA GLN A 168 17.29 -4.19 -11.09
C GLN A 168 17.08 -5.70 -10.94
N ALA A 169 15.85 -6.13 -10.70
CA ALA A 169 15.56 -7.55 -10.58
C ALA A 169 15.68 -8.29 -11.92
N ILE A 170 15.25 -7.69 -13.03
CA ILE A 170 15.43 -8.25 -14.38
C ILE A 170 16.92 -8.41 -14.70
N PHE A 171 17.73 -7.38 -14.45
CA PHE A 171 19.18 -7.45 -14.68
C PHE A 171 19.85 -8.52 -13.82
N ALA A 172 19.52 -8.59 -12.53
CA ALA A 172 20.03 -9.62 -11.64
C ALA A 172 19.60 -11.03 -12.09
N GLY A 173 18.37 -11.18 -12.58
CA GLY A 173 17.86 -12.43 -13.14
C GLY A 173 18.61 -12.88 -14.38
N ILE A 174 18.81 -11.99 -15.36
CA ILE A 174 19.57 -12.27 -16.59
C ILE A 174 21.03 -12.61 -16.25
N GLN A 175 21.65 -11.86 -15.34
CA GLN A 175 23.03 -12.12 -14.91
C GLN A 175 23.16 -13.50 -14.24
N LYS A 176 22.22 -13.85 -13.34
CA LYS A 176 22.21 -15.16 -12.67
C LYS A 176 21.92 -16.31 -13.64
N ALA A 177 21.04 -16.10 -14.62
CA ALA A 177 20.72 -17.10 -15.65
C ALA A 177 21.82 -17.25 -16.71
N ASN A 178 22.69 -16.23 -16.87
CA ASN A 178 23.60 -16.06 -18.00
C ASN A 178 22.89 -16.30 -19.35
N SER A 179 21.64 -15.85 -19.45
CA SER A 179 20.74 -16.16 -20.55
C SER A 179 19.49 -15.29 -20.47
N THR A 180 18.83 -15.13 -21.61
CA THR A 180 17.48 -14.57 -21.72
C THR A 180 16.43 -15.63 -22.06
N ASP A 181 16.80 -16.91 -21.99
CA ASP A 181 15.88 -18.04 -22.14
C ASP A 181 14.86 -18.07 -20.99
N ASN A 182 13.59 -18.30 -21.32
CA ASN A 182 12.48 -18.18 -20.36
C ASN A 182 12.62 -19.16 -19.20
N GLU A 183 12.92 -20.43 -19.45
CA GLU A 183 12.98 -21.46 -18.39
C GLU A 183 14.19 -21.24 -17.47
N LYS A 184 15.32 -20.82 -18.05
CA LYS A 184 16.50 -20.41 -17.26
C LYS A 184 16.21 -19.19 -16.41
N LEU A 185 15.48 -18.21 -16.93
CA LEU A 185 15.07 -17.02 -16.17
C LEU A 185 14.10 -17.38 -15.03
N VAL A 186 13.06 -18.18 -15.28
CA VAL A 186 12.14 -18.64 -14.23
C VAL A 186 12.90 -19.30 -13.09
N THR A 187 13.84 -20.19 -13.41
CA THR A 187 14.68 -20.86 -12.42
C THR A 187 15.58 -19.87 -11.67
N ALA A 188 16.21 -18.93 -12.37
CA ALA A 188 17.09 -17.94 -11.77
C ALA A 188 16.35 -16.98 -10.82
N MET A 189 15.10 -16.61 -11.16
CA MET A 189 14.28 -15.70 -10.36
C MET A 189 13.86 -16.29 -9.01
N ARG A 190 13.79 -17.63 -8.87
CA ARG A 190 13.50 -18.28 -7.58
C ARG A 190 14.63 -18.01 -6.58
N GLY A 191 14.29 -17.38 -5.45
CA GLY A 191 15.28 -16.97 -4.43
C GLY A 191 16.25 -15.89 -4.93
N LEU A 192 15.90 -15.16 -6.01
CA LEU A 192 16.75 -14.10 -6.53
C LEU A 192 16.79 -12.94 -5.54
N LYS A 193 17.99 -12.58 -5.11
CA LYS A 193 18.26 -11.36 -4.35
C LYS A 193 18.62 -10.23 -5.30
N PHE A 194 18.09 -9.04 -5.03
CA PHE A 194 18.32 -7.84 -5.82
C PHE A 194 18.25 -6.60 -4.93
N ASN A 195 18.81 -5.49 -5.41
CA ASN A 195 18.81 -4.23 -4.67
C ASN A 195 17.67 -3.32 -5.16
N THR A 196 17.05 -2.61 -4.23
CA THR A 196 16.03 -1.59 -4.52
C THR A 196 16.44 -0.26 -3.87
N PRO A 197 15.80 0.86 -4.24
CA PRO A 197 16.00 2.12 -3.54
C PRO A 197 15.54 2.09 -2.06
N PHE A 198 14.82 1.06 -1.62
CA PHE A 198 14.43 0.86 -0.21
C PHE A 198 15.32 -0.17 0.51
N GLY A 199 16.39 -0.64 -0.13
CA GLY A 199 17.27 -1.68 0.39
C GLY A 199 17.13 -3.02 -0.35
N PRO A 200 17.80 -4.08 0.14
CA PRO A 200 17.80 -5.38 -0.52
C PRO A 200 16.42 -6.05 -0.45
N ALA A 201 16.07 -6.76 -1.52
CA ALA A 201 14.85 -7.57 -1.62
C ALA A 201 15.15 -8.94 -2.23
N GLU A 202 14.23 -9.87 -2.04
CA GLU A 202 14.31 -11.23 -2.58
C GLU A 202 12.97 -11.64 -3.19
N PHE A 203 12.98 -12.35 -4.31
CA PHE A 203 11.83 -13.12 -4.77
C PHE A 203 11.77 -14.46 -4.04
N ARG A 204 10.76 -14.64 -3.18
CA ARG A 204 10.53 -15.91 -2.50
C ARG A 204 10.30 -17.03 -3.52
N ALA A 205 11.02 -18.14 -3.35
CA ALA A 205 10.89 -19.28 -4.23
C ALA A 205 9.47 -19.91 -4.19
N ILE A 206 8.78 -19.81 -3.06
CA ILE A 206 7.51 -20.53 -2.85
C ILE A 206 6.29 -19.86 -3.48
N ASP A 207 6.29 -18.54 -3.67
CA ASP A 207 5.16 -17.76 -4.20
C ASP A 207 5.55 -16.78 -5.31
N HIS A 208 6.85 -16.60 -5.57
CA HIS A 208 7.41 -15.63 -6.50
C HIS A 208 7.10 -14.18 -6.11
N GLN A 209 6.79 -13.92 -4.83
CA GLN A 209 6.56 -12.57 -4.32
C GLN A 209 7.89 -11.94 -3.89
N ALA A 210 8.13 -10.69 -4.31
CA ALA A 210 9.26 -9.89 -3.83
C ALA A 210 9.04 -9.46 -2.37
N THR A 211 10.10 -9.44 -1.57
CA THR A 211 10.08 -8.95 -0.17
C THR A 211 10.19 -7.44 -0.03
N MET A 212 10.18 -6.68 -1.13
CA MET A 212 10.19 -5.22 -1.06
C MET A 212 8.95 -4.73 -0.29
N GLY A 213 9.19 -4.06 0.84
CA GLY A 213 8.17 -3.53 1.72
C GLY A 213 7.62 -2.16 1.32
N ALA A 214 6.89 -1.56 2.24
CA ALA A 214 6.30 -0.22 2.12
C ALA A 214 6.57 0.59 3.40
N TYR A 215 6.37 1.91 3.35
CA TYR A 215 6.38 2.72 4.55
C TYR A 215 4.98 2.80 5.14
N VAL A 216 4.86 2.64 6.45
CA VAL A 216 3.61 2.81 7.20
C VAL A 216 3.77 4.03 8.09
N GLY A 217 2.81 4.94 8.09
CA GLY A 217 2.86 6.14 8.92
C GLY A 217 1.53 6.86 8.98
N LYS A 218 1.56 8.12 9.42
CA LYS A 218 0.38 8.98 9.44
C LYS A 218 0.49 10.12 8.45
N LEU A 219 -0.63 10.51 7.86
CA LEU A 219 -0.69 11.71 7.04
C LEU A 219 -0.63 12.98 7.89
N ASP A 220 0.06 13.98 7.36
CA ASP A 220 0.08 15.35 7.87
C ASP A 220 0.24 16.35 6.72
N VAL A 221 0.24 17.64 7.04
CA VAL A 221 0.47 18.74 6.11
C VAL A 221 1.67 19.55 6.59
N ARG A 222 2.68 19.72 5.72
CA ARG A 222 3.84 20.59 5.96
C ARG A 222 3.83 21.74 4.95
N GLY A 223 3.52 22.95 5.43
CA GLY A 223 3.22 24.08 4.54
C GLY A 223 1.94 23.79 3.74
N ASN A 224 1.98 23.85 2.42
CA ASN A 224 0.84 23.54 1.55
C ASN A 224 0.99 22.18 0.85
N LYS A 225 1.69 21.22 1.47
CA LYS A 225 1.97 19.90 0.90
C LYS A 225 1.62 18.80 1.88
N GLY A 226 0.92 17.77 1.39
CA GLY A 226 0.72 16.52 2.11
C GLY A 226 2.07 15.82 2.36
N THR A 227 2.21 15.20 3.52
CA THR A 227 3.41 14.45 3.90
C THR A 227 3.03 13.28 4.80
N MET A 228 4.01 12.43 5.09
CA MET A 228 3.91 11.42 6.14
C MET A 228 4.77 11.80 7.34
N VAL A 229 4.25 11.49 8.53
CA VAL A 229 4.93 11.62 9.82
C VAL A 229 4.79 10.33 10.61
N GLN A 230 5.60 10.16 11.65
CA GLN A 230 5.58 8.96 12.51
C GLN A 230 5.64 7.66 11.69
N TRP A 231 6.42 7.69 10.60
CA TRP A 231 6.49 6.59 9.68
C TRP A 231 7.63 5.64 10.05
N ARG A 232 7.48 4.38 9.63
CA ARG A 232 8.52 3.36 9.66
C ARG A 232 8.53 2.61 8.34
N TYR A 233 9.68 2.08 7.97
CA TYR A 233 9.72 1.06 6.92
C TYR A 233 9.18 -0.26 7.48
N ALA A 234 8.22 -0.85 6.78
CA ALA A 234 7.67 -2.15 7.07
C ALA A 234 8.29 -3.15 6.07
N ASP A 235 9.29 -3.91 6.52
CA ASP A 235 9.97 -4.92 5.69
C ASP A 235 8.95 -5.95 5.18
N GLY A 236 8.82 -6.07 3.85
CA GLY A 236 7.84 -6.95 3.22
C GLY A 236 7.96 -8.40 3.68
N LYS A 237 9.16 -8.88 4.02
CA LYS A 237 9.39 -10.23 4.55
C LYS A 237 8.57 -10.53 5.81
N ALA A 238 8.32 -9.54 6.66
CA ALA A 238 7.56 -9.68 7.90
C ALA A 238 6.04 -9.69 7.69
N TYR A 239 5.56 -9.32 6.49
CA TYR A 239 4.14 -9.14 6.19
C TYR A 239 3.65 -10.07 5.08
N LEU A 240 4.36 -11.16 4.82
CA LEU A 240 3.95 -12.18 3.87
C LEU A 240 3.09 -13.25 4.56
N PRO A 241 2.15 -13.88 3.83
CA PRO A 241 1.43 -15.01 4.37
C PRO A 241 2.38 -16.17 4.69
N SER A 242 1.95 -17.03 5.62
CA SER A 242 2.70 -18.22 6.00
C SER A 242 2.92 -19.15 4.81
N ASP A 243 3.98 -19.95 4.87
CA ASP A 243 4.27 -20.95 3.83
C ASP A 243 3.10 -21.92 3.61
N ALA A 244 2.40 -22.31 4.69
CA ALA A 244 1.23 -23.19 4.62
C ALA A 244 0.07 -22.50 3.87
N TYR A 245 -0.18 -21.22 4.13
CA TYR A 245 -1.19 -20.44 3.43
C TYR A 245 -0.90 -20.37 1.92
N VAL A 246 0.37 -20.15 1.56
CA VAL A 246 0.85 -20.09 0.18
C VAL A 246 0.70 -21.43 -0.53
N ARG A 247 1.24 -22.51 0.06
CA ARG A 247 1.24 -23.85 -0.57
C ARG A 247 -0.18 -24.37 -0.82
N ALA A 248 -1.12 -24.04 0.07
CA ALA A 248 -2.52 -24.44 -0.11
C ALA A 248 -3.26 -23.71 -1.25
N ARG A 249 -2.67 -22.63 -1.80
CA ARG A 249 -3.33 -21.77 -2.81
C ARG A 249 -2.61 -21.77 -4.17
N ARG A 250 -1.41 -22.34 -4.25
CA ARG A 250 -0.69 -22.46 -5.51
C ARG A 250 -1.08 -23.75 -6.22
N PRO A 251 -1.31 -23.70 -7.54
CA PRO A 251 -1.44 -24.91 -8.34
C PRO A 251 -0.20 -25.80 -8.21
N ALA A 252 -0.39 -27.11 -8.25
CA ALA A 252 0.71 -28.07 -8.11
C ALA A 252 1.76 -27.90 -9.22
N GLU A 253 1.35 -27.52 -10.45
CA GLU A 253 2.30 -27.25 -11.53
C GLU A 253 3.20 -26.05 -11.24
N ALA A 254 2.70 -25.04 -10.52
CA ALA A 254 3.46 -23.85 -10.17
C ALA A 254 4.46 -24.06 -9.02
N MET A 255 4.43 -25.22 -8.35
CA MET A 255 5.34 -25.57 -7.26
C MET A 255 6.51 -26.47 -7.69
N LYS A 256 6.49 -26.97 -8.94
CA LYS A 256 7.63 -27.66 -9.57
C LYS A 256 8.72 -26.66 -9.89
#